data_AF-A0A845R4W0-F1
#
_entry.id   AF-A0A845R4W0-F1
#
_cell.length_a   1.000
_cell.length_b   1.000
_cell.length_c   1.000
_cell.angle_alpha   90.00
_cell.angle_beta   90.00
_cell.angle_gamma   90.00
#
_symmetry.space_group_name_H-M   'P 1'
#
loop_
_entity.id
_entity.type
_entity.pdbx_description
1 polymer ?
#
loop_
_entity_poly.entity_id
_entity_poly.type
_entity_poly.pdbx_seq_one_letter_code
_entity_poly.pdbx_strand_id
1 'polypeptide(L)' 'MDSCKFTPFGLCVKTELLKRGKSQKWLEEEVSNRYGMYADSGYMYKILTGQRNAPKIVRAIREILELPSEQCSTE' A
#
# COMPACT_ATOMS: atom_id res chain seq x y z
N MET A 1 -15.79 -4.84 -14.70
CA MET A 1 -14.48 -5.44 -14.39
C MET A 1 -13.45 -4.33 -14.54
N ASP A 2 -13.28 -3.55 -13.48
CA ASP A 2 -12.43 -2.37 -13.45
C ASP A 2 -10.98 -2.80 -13.64
N SER A 3 -10.44 -2.49 -14.82
CA SER A 3 -9.07 -2.76 -15.23
C SER A 3 -8.13 -2.26 -14.13
N CYS A 4 -7.47 -3.19 -13.45
CA CYS A 4 -6.61 -2.92 -12.29
C CYS A 4 -5.44 -2.00 -12.69
N LYS A 5 -5.63 -0.68 -12.63
CA LYS A 5 -4.57 0.34 -12.76
C LYS A 5 -3.73 0.43 -11.49
N PHE A 6 -3.52 -0.68 -10.79
CA PHE A 6 -2.60 -0.70 -9.66
C PHE A 6 -1.18 -0.72 -10.20
N THR A 7 -0.33 0.11 -9.61
CA THR A 7 1.11 0.05 -9.85
C THR A 7 1.64 -1.28 -9.30
N PRO A 8 2.84 -1.74 -9.73
CA PRO A 8 3.49 -2.91 -9.12
C PRO A 8 3.57 -2.80 -7.59
N PHE A 9 3.77 -1.59 -7.06
CA PHE A 9 3.68 -1.33 -5.63
C PHE A 9 2.28 -1.61 -5.07
N GLY A 10 1.24 -1.07 -5.70
CA GLY A 10 -0.15 -1.30 -5.31
C GLY A 10 -0.56 -2.78 -5.30
N LEU A 11 -0.06 -3.54 -6.27
CA LEU A 11 -0.26 -4.99 -6.34
C LEU A 11 0.47 -5.71 -5.20
N CYS A 12 1.75 -5.39 -4.98
CA CYS A 12 2.54 -6.02 -3.91
C CYS A 12 1.92 -5.75 -2.52
N VAL A 13 1.45 -4.52 -2.26
CA VAL A 13 0.72 -4.17 -1.03
C VAL A 13 -0.53 -5.02 -0.85
N LYS A 14 -1.36 -5.16 -1.89
CA LYS A 14 -2.57 -5.98 -1.82
C LYS A 14 -2.27 -7.46 -1.58
N THR A 15 -1.26 -7.99 -2.27
CA THR A 15 -0.82 -9.38 -2.09
C THR A 15 -0.35 -9.63 -0.66
N GLU A 16 0.46 -8.73 -0.10
CA GLU A 16 0.97 -8.87 1.27
C GLU A 16 -0.13 -8.72 2.31
N LEU A 17 -1.07 -7.78 2.11
CA LEU A 17 -2.27 -7.67 2.95
C LEU A 17 -3.07 -8.97 2.93
N LEU A 18 -3.27 -9.58 1.76
CA LEU A 18 -3.98 -10.85 1.63
C LEU A 18 -3.21 -12.00 2.31
N LYS A 19 -1.90 -12.09 2.10
CA LYS A 19 -1.03 -13.09 2.74
C LYS A 19 -1.09 -13.00 4.27
N ARG A 20 -1.09 -11.78 4.81
CA ARG A 20 -1.16 -11.51 6.26
C ARG A 20 -2.58 -11.55 6.82
N GLY A 21 -3.60 -11.75 5.98
CA GLY A 21 -5.01 -11.70 6.38
C GLY A 21 -5.44 -10.33 6.91
N LYS A 22 -4.82 -9.25 6.42
CA LYS A 22 -5.09 -7.87 6.82
C LYS A 22 -5.94 -7.15 5.79
N SER A 23 -6.78 -6.24 6.26
CA SER A 23 -7.62 -5.39 5.42
C SER A 23 -6.95 -4.06 5.11
N GLN A 24 -7.38 -3.38 4.05
CA GLN A 24 -6.87 -2.05 3.72
C GLN A 24 -7.07 -1.04 4.87
N LYS A 25 -8.20 -1.15 5.59
CA LYS A 25 -8.48 -0.35 6.78
C LYS A 25 -7.43 -0.51 7.88
N TRP A 26 -6.93 -1.73 8.08
CA TRP A 26 -5.85 -1.99 9.03
C TRP A 26 -4.56 -1.27 8.61
N LEU A 27 -4.26 -1.24 7.31
CA LEU A 27 -3.10 -0.51 6.79
C LEU A 27 -3.25 1.00 6.98
N GLU A 28 -4.45 1.54 6.76
CA GLU A 28 -4.78 2.95 6.99
C GLU A 28 -4.57 3.33 8.46
N GLU A 29 -5.08 2.50 9.38
CA GLU A 29 -4.90 2.68 10.82
C GLU A 29 -3.42 2.57 11.22
N GLU A 30 -2.67 1.60 10.71
CA GLU A 30 -1.25 1.47 11.04
C GLU A 30 -0.39 2.62 10.50
N VAL A 31 -0.69 3.10 9.28
CA VAL A 31 -0.01 4.28 8.74
C VAL A 31 -0.31 5.50 9.61
N SER A 32 -1.56 5.68 10.03
CA SER A 32 -1.97 6.78 10.90
C SER A 32 -1.35 6.68 12.30
N ASN A 33 -1.34 5.49 12.88
CA ASN A 33 -0.82 5.23 14.22
C ASN A 33 0.70 5.37 14.28
N ARG A 34 1.43 4.79 13.32
CA ARG A 34 2.91 4.78 13.33
C ARG A 34 3.51 6.09 12.84
N TYR A 35 2.90 6.73 11.83
CA TYR A 35 3.45 7.93 11.18
C TYR A 35 2.67 9.21 11.48
N GLY A 36 1.53 9.13 12.16
CA GLY A 36 0.66 10.29 12.39
C GLY A 36 0.04 10.84 11.10
N MET A 37 -0.02 10.05 10.03
CA MET A 37 -0.48 10.50 8.71
C MET A 37 -1.92 10.09 8.45
N TYR A 38 -2.76 11.04 8.03
CA TYR A 38 -4.13 10.74 7.64
C TYR A 38 -4.15 9.93 6.33
N ALA A 39 -4.47 8.64 6.44
CA ALA A 39 -4.64 7.73 5.33
C ALA A 39 -6.10 7.26 5.28
N ASP A 40 -6.79 7.56 4.18
CA ASP A 40 -8.15 7.09 3.91
C ASP A 40 -8.15 6.20 2.68
N SER A 41 -9.13 5.31 2.56
CA SER A 41 -9.35 4.45 1.40
C SER A 41 -9.19 5.11 0.03
N GLY A 42 -9.76 6.31 -0.17
CA GLY A 42 -9.64 7.03 -1.43
C GLY A 42 -8.24 7.61 -1.65
N TYR A 43 -7.57 7.99 -0.57
CA TYR A 43 -6.20 8.50 -0.60
C TYR A 43 -5.19 7.36 -0.87
N MET A 44 -5.34 6.24 -0.18
CA MET A 44 -4.58 5.00 -0.35
C MET A 44 -4.71 4.51 -1.80
N TYR A 45 -5.95 4.41 -2.30
CA TYR A 45 -6.20 3.95 -3.66
C TYR A 45 -5.47 4.81 -4.70
N LYS A 46 -5.49 6.14 -4.56
CA LYS A 46 -4.75 7.04 -5.46
C LYS A 46 -3.24 6.83 -5.41
N ILE A 47 -2.68 6.48 -4.25
CA ILE A 47 -1.24 6.17 -4.11
C ILE A 47 -0.91 4.83 -4.75
N LEU A 48 -1.69 3.79 -4.43
CA LEU A 48 -1.49 2.43 -4.96
C LEU A 48 -1.67 2.37 -6.49
N THR A 49 -2.53 3.22 -7.05
CA THR A 49 -2.73 3.37 -8.50
C THR A 49 -1.80 4.39 -9.16
N GLY A 50 -0.91 5.04 -8.41
CA GLY A 50 0.03 6.04 -8.95
C GLY A 50 -0.62 7.36 -9.37
N GLN A 51 -1.92 7.56 -9.11
CA GLN A 51 -2.62 8.83 -9.36
C GLN A 51 -2.14 9.95 -8.43
N ARG A 52 -1.60 9.61 -7.25
CA ARG A 52 -1.02 10.56 -6.30
C ARG A 52 0.36 10.09 -5.85
N ASN A 53 1.33 10.99 -5.93
CA ASN A 53 2.67 10.71 -5.46
C ASN A 53 2.81 11.15 -3.99
N ALA A 54 2.95 10.17 -3.10
CA ALA A 54 3.11 10.39 -1.66
C ALA A 54 4.26 9.51 -1.15
N PRO A 55 5.52 9.91 -1.37
CA PRO A 55 6.69 9.09 -1.06
C PRO A 55 6.76 8.72 0.43
N LYS A 56 6.28 9.59 1.32
CA LYS A 56 6.20 9.31 2.76
C LYS A 56 5.27 8.13 3.09
N ILE A 57 4.10 8.07 2.46
CA ILE A 57 3.12 7.00 2.68
C ILE A 57 3.59 5.70 2.03
N VAL A 58 4.15 5.77 0.82
CA VAL A 58 4.76 4.60 0.16
C VAL A 58 5.83 3.98 1.05
N ARG A 59 6.71 4.81 1.60
CA ARG A 59 7.75 4.36 2.54
C ARG A 59 7.15 3.81 3.84
N ALA A 60 6.15 4.47 4.40
CA ALA A 60 5.43 4.01 5.58
C ALA A 60 4.82 2.61 5.37
N ILE A 61 4.10 2.41 4.26
CA ILE A 61 3.50 1.14 3.91
C ILE A 61 4.57 0.06 3.69
N ARG A 62 5.70 0.41 3.04
CA ARG A 62 6.84 -0.52 2.88
C ARG A 62 7.41 -0.94 4.23
N GLU A 63 7.56 -0.04 5.18
CA GLU A 63 8.05 -0.35 6.53
C GLU A 63 7.01 -1.09 7.39
N ILE A 64 5.71 -0.91 7.15
CA ILE A 64 4.64 -1.63 7.86
C ILE A 64 4.53 -3.07 7.35
N LEU A 65 4.57 -3.24 6.04
CA LEU A 65 4.47 -4.53 5.37
C LEU A 65 5.83 -5.19 5.16
N GLU A 66 6.91 -4.56 5.63
CA GLU A 66 8.30 -5.00 5.47
C GLU A 66 8.63 -5.41 4.02
N LEU A 67 8.09 -4.64 3.07
CA LEU A 67 8.22 -4.94 1.66
C LEU A 67 9.64 -4.60 1.18
N PRO A 68 10.38 -5.55 0.58
CA PRO A 68 11.69 -5.28 0.00
C PRO A 68 11.58 -4.21 -1.10
N SER A 69 12.59 -3.33 -1.19
CA SER A 69 12.57 -2.22 -2.15
C SER A 69 12.59 -2.68 -3.62
N GLU A 70 12.97 -3.94 -3.88
CA GLU A 70 13.30 -4.45 -5.21
C GLU A 70 12.58 -5.75 -5.62
N GLN A 71 11.80 -6.40 -4.76
CA GLN A 71 11.26 -7.72 -5.08
C GLN A 71 9.72 -7.70 -5.18
N CYS A 72 9.23 -7.43 -6.38
CA CYS A 72 7.95 -7.96 -6.85
C CYS A 72 8.20 -8.58 -8.23
N SER A 73 9.24 -9.42 -8.32
CA SER A 73 9.48 -10.29 -9.47
C SER A 73 8.75 -11.60 -9.21
N THR A 74 7.75 -11.86 -10.04
CA THR A 74 7.06 -13.14 -10.19
C THR A 74 8.09 -14.25 -10.45
N GLU A 75 8.06 -15.31 -9.64
CA GLU A 75 8.40 -16.67 -10.09
C GLU A 75 7.12 -17.36 -10.57
#